data_AF-A0A432T1X1-F1
#
_entry.id   AF-A0A432T1X1-F1
#
_cell.length_a   1.000
_cell.length_b   1.000
_cell.length_c   1.000
_cell.angle_alpha   90.00
_cell.angle_beta   90.00
_cell.angle_gamma   90.00
#
_symmetry.space_group_name_H-M   'P 1'
#
loop_
_entity.id
_entity.type
_entity.pdbx_description
1 polymer ?
#
loop_
_entity_poly.entity_id
_entity_poly.type
_entity_poly.pdbx_seq_one_letter_code
_entity_poly.pdbx_strand_id
1 'polypeptide(L)' 'MNSVCFVTQVATRDILLKVTNVCGECYDDLKEGDTIHYDMQNYRFLCDCCQKKLCSMMNEECEIIYDEADPTLFC' A
#
# COMPACT_ATOMS: atom_id res chain seq x y z
N MET A 1 1.83 -4.85 -11.79
CA MET A 1 2.01 -5.57 -10.51
C MET A 1 0.97 -5.06 -9.53
N ASN A 2 -0.02 -5.88 -9.17
CA ASN A 2 -0.93 -5.53 -8.08
C ASN A 2 -0.10 -5.57 -6.80
N SER A 3 0.20 -4.41 -6.20
CA SER A 3 0.82 -4.37 -4.88
C SER A 3 -0.17 -5.02 -3.90
N VAL A 4 0.15 -6.23 -3.45
CA VAL A 4 -0.68 -7.04 -2.55
C VAL A 4 -0.75 -6.41 -1.15
N CYS A 5 -0.13 -5.26 -0.92
CA CYS A 5 0.00 -4.62 0.39
C CYS A 5 -1.17 -3.69 0.73
N PHE A 6 -1.96 -3.25 -0.25
CA PHE A 6 -3.02 -2.27 -0.06
C PHE A 6 -4.38 -2.78 -0.53
N VAL A 7 -5.40 -2.63 0.32
CA VAL A 7 -6.81 -2.86 -0.05
C VAL A 7 -7.47 -1.52 -0.34
N THR A 8 -7.92 -1.32 -1.58
CA THR A 8 -8.57 -0.07 -2.00
C THR A 8 -10.07 -0.15 -1.80
N GLN A 9 -10.66 0.87 -1.20
CA GLN A 9 -12.08 0.96 -0.93
C GLN A 9 -12.57 2.40 -0.86
N VAL A 10 -13.88 2.60 -0.95
CA VAL A 10 -14.50 3.90 -0.70
C VAL A 10 -14.68 4.09 0.81
N ALA A 11 -14.30 5.26 1.31
CA ALA A 11 -14.52 5.66 2.68
C ALA A 11 -16.02 5.80 2.95
N THR A 12 -16.53 4.95 3.83
CA THR A 12 -17.90 5.05 4.34
C THR A 12 -17.88 5.71 5.71
N ARG A 13 -19.00 6.31 6.11
CA ARG A 13 -19.17 6.83 7.47
C ARG A 13 -18.79 5.82 8.55
N ASP A 14 -19.14 4.55 8.35
CA ASP A 14 -18.84 3.47 9.29
C ASP A 14 -17.34 3.25 9.46
N ILE A 15 -16.56 3.29 8.37
CA ILE A 15 -15.10 3.17 8.43
C ILE A 15 -14.51 4.35 9.20
N LEU A 16 -14.95 5.58 8.87
CA LEU A 16 -14.37 6.80 9.43
C LEU A 16 -14.68 6.96 10.93
N LEU A 17 -15.87 6.53 11.38
CA LEU A 17 -16.27 6.61 12.78
C LEU A 17 -15.72 5.47 13.64
N LYS A 18 -15.57 4.26 13.08
CA LYS A 18 -15.14 3.07 13.85
C LYS A 18 -13.62 2.92 13.87
N VAL A 19 -12.91 3.46 12.90
CA VAL A 19 -11.45 3.27 12.78
C VAL A 19 -10.71 4.60 12.90
N THR A 20 -10.82 5.46 11.89
CA THR A 20 -10.15 6.77 11.88
C THR A 20 -10.71 7.63 10.75
N ASN A 21 -10.77 8.94 10.97
CA ASN A 21 -11.09 9.94 9.97
C ASN A 21 -9.86 10.70 9.45
N VAL A 22 -8.64 10.20 9.68
CA VAL A 22 -7.40 10.80 9.19
C VAL A 22 -6.47 9.76 8.56
N CYS A 23 -5.66 10.20 7.60
CA CYS A 23 -4.63 9.41 6.96
C CYS A 23 -3.54 9.04 7.99
N GLY A 24 -3.19 7.75 8.07
CA GLY A 24 -2.18 7.26 9.02
C GLY A 24 -0.73 7.61 8.67
N GLU A 25 -0.48 8.33 7.57
CA GLU A 25 0.86 8.79 7.16
C GLU A 25 1.00 10.31 7.24
N CYS A 26 0.11 11.06 6.58
CA CYS A 26 0.18 12.53 6.56
C CYS A 26 -0.74 13.23 7.56
N TYR A 27 -1.63 12.50 8.25
CA TYR A 27 -2.65 13.04 9.16
C TYR A 27 -3.69 13.98 8.53
N ASP A 28 -3.76 14.07 7.21
CA ASP A 28 -4.85 14.77 6.53
C ASP A 28 -6.19 14.07 6.75
N ASP A 29 -7.28 14.85 6.75
CA ASP A 29 -8.63 14.34 6.90
C ASP A 29 -9.04 13.40 5.75
N LEU A 30 -9.63 12.26 6.10
CA LEU A 30 -10.33 11.36 5.20
C LEU A 30 -11.83 11.63 5.29
N LYS A 31 -12.48 11.81 4.14
CA LYS A 31 -13.90 12.18 4.05
C LYS A 31 -14.71 11.04 3.45
N GLU A 32 -15.99 11.01 3.79
CA GLU A 32 -16.91 10.03 3.22
C GLU A 32 -16.99 10.22 1.70
N GLY A 33 -16.86 9.12 0.96
CA GLY A 33 -16.77 9.11 -0.50
C GLY A 33 -15.33 9.14 -1.05
N ASP A 34 -14.32 9.42 -0.23
CA ASP A 34 -12.93 9.38 -0.68
C ASP A 34 -12.51 7.95 -1.05
N THR A 35 -11.58 7.82 -1.99
CA THR A 35 -10.87 6.57 -2.21
C THR A 35 -9.75 6.46 -1.18
N ILE A 36 -9.79 5.43 -0.34
CA ILE A 36 -8.81 5.19 0.72
C ILE A 36 -8.19 3.81 0.54
N HIS A 37 -6.98 3.66 1.08
CA HIS A 37 -6.20 2.43 0.93
C HIS A 37 -5.81 1.91 2.31
N TYR A 38 -6.28 0.72 2.65
CA TYR A 38 -5.87 0.03 3.86
C TYR A 38 -4.51 -0.64 3.64
N ASP A 39 -3.50 -0.14 4.34
CA ASP A 39 -2.17 -0.72 4.43
C ASP A 39 -2.22 -1.94 5.34
N MET A 40 -2.12 -3.13 4.76
CA MET A 40 -2.18 -4.39 5.51
C MET A 40 -0.92 -4.67 6.33
N GLN A 41 0.20 -4.00 6.04
CA GLN A 41 1.45 -4.19 6.77
C GLN A 41 1.48 -3.35 8.04
N ASN A 42 1.01 -2.10 7.95
CA ASN A 42 1.03 -1.14 9.05
C ASN A 42 -0.34 -0.94 9.72
N TYR A 43 -1.37 -1.66 9.27
CA TYR A 43 -2.74 -1.66 9.81
C TYR A 43 -3.34 -0.25 9.91
N ARG A 44 -3.18 0.55 8.86
CA ARG A 44 -3.63 1.96 8.79
C ARG A 44 -4.29 2.29 7.47
N PHE A 45 -5.21 3.25 7.49
CA PHE A 45 -5.78 3.82 6.26
C PHE A 45 -4.93 4.96 5.73
N LEU A 46 -4.76 5.02 4.41
CA LEU A 46 -3.99 6.02 3.70
C LEU A 46 -4.82 6.72 2.64
N CYS A 47 -4.54 8.00 2.40
CA CYS A 47 -5.01 8.71 1.23
C CYS A 47 -4.26 8.24 -0.04
N ASP A 48 -4.84 8.49 -1.21
CA ASP A 48 -4.29 8.10 -2.51
C ASP A 48 -2.86 8.65 -2.75
N CYS A 49 -2.58 9.88 -2.30
CA CYS A 49 -1.25 10.47 -2.41
C CYS A 49 -0.19 9.68 -1.62
N CYS A 50 -0.49 9.35 -0.36
CA CYS A 50 0.43 8.61 0.51
C CYS A 50 0.61 7.16 0.02
N GLN A 51 -0.46 6.50 -0.42
CA GLN A 51 -0.38 5.15 -0.97
C GLN A 51 0.52 5.11 -2.22
N LYS A 52 0.34 6.04 -3.16
CA LYS A 52 1.17 6.11 -4.38
C LYS A 52 2.64 6.37 -4.07
N LYS A 53 2.91 7.28 -3.13
CA LYS A 53 4.27 7.59 -2.69
C LYS A 53 4.96 6.35 -2.10
N LEU A 54 4.28 5.63 -1.21
CA LEU A 54 4.79 4.41 -0.60
C LEU A 54 5.00 3.30 -1.64
N CYS A 55 4.07 3.14 -2.58
CA CYS A 55 4.26 2.21 -3.70
C CYS A 55 5.48 2.55 -4.56
N SER A 56 5.76 3.83 -4.83
CA SER A 56 6.96 4.23 -5.58
C SER A 56 8.23 3.83 -4.83
N MET A 57 8.29 4.16 -3.53
CA MET A 57 9.44 3.84 -2.69
C MET A 57 9.70 2.33 -2.64
N MET A 58 8.65 1.51 -2.48
CA MET A 58 8.78 0.06 -2.48
C MET A 58 9.31 -0.49 -3.81
N ASN A 59 8.85 0.07 -4.94
CA ASN A 59 9.33 -0.36 -6.25
C ASN A 59 10.78 0.07 -6.51
N GLU A 60 11.20 1.22 -5.97
CA GLU A 60 12.59 1.69 -6.03
C GLU A 60 13.53 0.83 -5.18
N GLU A 61 13.04 0.30 -4.05
CA GLU A 61 13.79 -0.60 -3.15
C GLU A 61 13.72 -2.08 -3.56
N CYS A 62 12.95 -2.44 -4.59
CA CYS A 62 12.92 -3.81 -5.11
C CYS A 62 14.22 -4.13 -5.87
N GLU A 63 15.10 -4.92 -5.27
CA GLU A 63 16.22 -5.55 -5.99
C GLU A 63 15.67 -6.50 -7.07
N ILE A 64 15.98 -6.22 -8.34
CA ILE A 64 15.73 -7.17 -9.43
C ILE A 64 16.80 -8.25 -9.32
N ILE A 65 16.45 -9.38 -8.70
CA ILE A 65 17.28 -10.58 -8.73
C ILE A 65 17.13 -11.19 -10.13
N TYR A 66 18.17 -11.07 -10.95
CA TYR A 66 18.31 -11.91 -12.12
C TYR A 66 18.73 -13.29 -11.61
N ASP A 67 17.93 -14.32 -11.87
CA ASP A 67 18.42 -15.69 -11.78
C ASP A 67 19.58 -15.81 -12.78
N GLU A 68 20.81 -15.68 -12.29
CA GLU A 68 21.96 -16.21 -13.01
C GLU A 68 21.72 -17.71 -13.06
N ALA A 69 21.23 -18.18 -14.22
CA ALA A 69 21.09 -19.57 -14.52
C ALA A 69 22.43 -20.25 -14.24
N ASP A 70 22.53 -20.92 -13.08
CA ASP A 70 23.67 -21.73 -12.69
C ASP A 70 23.81 -22.82 -13.75
N PRO A 71 24.80 -22.75 -14.66
CA PRO A 71 24.97 -23.79 -15.64
C PRO A 71 25.61 -24.96 -14.90
N THR A 72 24.85 -26.05 -14.81
CA THR A 72 25.31 -27.43 -14.60
C THR A 72 25.56 -27.89 -13.17
N LEU A 73 24.57 -28.58 -12.61
CA LEU A 73 24.76 -29.56 -11.54
C LEU A 73 24.16 -30.93 -11.92
N PHE A 74 24.45 -31.36 -13.15
CA PHE A 74 24.37 -32.76 -13.55
C PHE A 74 25.73 -33.18 -14.10
N CYS A 75 26.57 -33.69 -13.20
CA CYS A 75 27.73 -34.54 -13.50
C CYS A 75 27.47 -35.91 -12.84
#